data_AF-A0A7J6U453-F1
#
_entry.id   AF-A0A7J6U453-F1
#
_cell.length_a   1.000
_cell.length_b   1.000
_cell.length_c   1.000
_cell.angle_alpha   90.00
_cell.angle_beta   90.00
_cell.angle_gamma   90.00
#
_symmetry.space_group_name_H-M   'P 1'
#
loop_
_entity.id
_entity.type
_entity.pdbx_description
1 polymer ?
#
loop_
_entity_poly.entity_id
_entity_poly.type
_entity_poly.pdbx_seq_one_letter_code
_entity_poly.pdbx_strand_id
1 'polypeptide(L)'
;SGNCNCSRNDMPADDMPPRVIHPLPYTYRTEESLPKAFDWRNVDGTNYITPVLNQHAPRYCGSCWLHAGVGVLNDRLKIARKAQWPEVMLARQVVLNCGGEIAGSCDGGTDYGVFVYASLYGIPDDSCQGYIAKEQECNDIHKCINCDPPR
;
A
#
# COMPACT_ATOMS: atom_id res chain seq x y z
N SER A 1 7.10 19.04 18.63
CA SER A 1 6.29 19.48 17.47
C SER A 1 7.02 19.08 16.20
N GLY A 2 6.84 17.85 15.75
CA GLY A 2 7.39 17.38 14.47
C GLY A 2 6.41 17.71 13.37
N ASN A 3 6.74 18.66 12.50
CA ASN A 3 5.99 18.87 11.28
C ASN A 3 6.06 17.58 10.45
N CYS A 4 4.93 16.87 10.32
CA CYS A 4 4.74 15.92 9.25
C CYS A 4 4.64 16.74 7.95
N ASN A 5 5.79 17.14 7.43
CA ASN A 5 5.86 17.89 6.20
C ASN A 5 5.62 16.89 5.07
N CYS A 6 4.39 16.84 4.54
CA CYS A 6 4.09 16.20 3.25
C CYS A 6 4.66 17.07 2.12
N SER A 7 5.93 17.47 2.20
CA SER A 7 6.64 18.07 1.07
C SER A 7 6.74 16.97 0.03
N ARG A 8 5.85 17.00 -0.96
CA ARG A 8 6.05 16.26 -2.21
C ARG A 8 7.35 16.78 -2.80
N ASN A 9 8.44 16.05 -2.62
CA ASN A 9 9.49 16.10 -3.62
C ASN A 9 8.81 15.58 -4.88
N ASP A 10 8.76 16.37 -5.96
CA ASP A 10 8.13 16.00 -7.23
C ASP A 10 8.67 14.62 -7.66
N MET A 11 7.90 13.57 -7.43
CA MET A 11 8.32 12.21 -7.74
C MET A 11 7.91 11.90 -9.18
N PRO A 12 8.70 11.11 -9.93
CA PRO A 12 8.36 10.74 -11.30
C PRO A 12 6.98 10.10 -11.45
N ALA A 13 6.48 9.44 -10.40
CA ALA A 13 5.12 8.90 -10.41
C ALA A 13 4.05 10.00 -10.49
N ASP A 14 4.25 11.18 -9.92
CA ASP A 14 3.23 12.24 -9.89
C ASP A 14 2.92 12.77 -11.31
N ASP A 15 3.85 12.62 -12.26
CA ASP A 15 3.66 12.94 -13.68
C ASP A 15 2.98 11.82 -14.48
N MET A 16 2.82 10.62 -13.92
CA MET A 16 2.15 9.52 -14.64
C MET A 16 0.64 9.72 -14.65
N PRO A 17 -0.01 9.71 -15.84
CA PRO A 17 -1.44 9.89 -15.93
C PRO A 17 -2.20 8.75 -15.26
N PRO A 18 -3.37 9.02 -14.65
CA PRO A 18 -4.16 8.00 -14.00
C PRO A 18 -4.65 6.96 -15.01
N ARG A 19 -4.53 5.68 -14.66
CA ARG A 19 -5.04 4.58 -15.48
C ARG A 19 -6.53 4.35 -15.21
N VAL A 20 -7.38 5.03 -15.96
CA VAL A 20 -8.85 4.93 -15.87
C VAL A 20 -9.39 4.00 -16.97
N ILE A 21 -9.82 2.80 -16.60
CA ILE A 21 -10.38 1.80 -17.53
C ILE A 21 -11.91 1.73 -17.51
N HIS A 22 -12.53 2.29 -16.47
CA HIS A 22 -13.98 2.37 -16.30
C HIS A 22 -14.37 3.77 -15.84
N PRO A 23 -15.61 4.23 -16.12
CA PRO A 23 -16.09 5.51 -15.62
C PRO A 23 -15.91 5.60 -14.10
N LEU A 24 -15.45 6.76 -13.63
CA LEU A 24 -15.27 6.98 -12.19
C LEU A 24 -16.65 7.09 -11.51
N PRO A 25 -16.84 6.61 -10.27
CA PRO A 25 -18.16 6.52 -9.65
C PRO A 25 -18.98 7.81 -9.66
N TYR A 26 -18.33 8.98 -9.50
CA TYR A 26 -19.01 10.28 -9.53
C TYR A 26 -19.62 10.65 -10.89
N THR A 27 -19.26 9.93 -11.95
CA THR A 27 -19.81 10.14 -13.30
C THR A 27 -21.18 9.48 -13.49
N TYR A 28 -21.58 8.56 -12.61
CA TYR A 28 -22.86 7.84 -12.70
C TYR A 28 -23.58 7.65 -11.36
N ARG A 29 -23.02 8.19 -10.26
CA ARG A 29 -23.66 8.24 -8.94
C ARG A 29 -23.90 9.69 -8.56
N THR A 30 -25.06 9.97 -7.98
CA THR A 30 -25.37 11.28 -7.41
C THR A 30 -25.14 11.27 -5.91
N GLU A 31 -24.97 12.44 -5.32
CA GLU A 31 -24.76 12.58 -3.87
C GLU A 31 -25.95 12.02 -3.07
N GLU A 32 -27.18 12.21 -3.56
CA GLU A 32 -28.40 11.71 -2.92
C GLU A 32 -28.46 10.17 -2.89
N SER A 33 -27.72 9.50 -3.78
CA SER A 33 -27.65 8.04 -3.82
C SER A 33 -26.65 7.44 -2.82
N LEU A 34 -25.83 8.28 -2.16
CA LEU A 34 -24.84 7.84 -1.19
C LEU A 34 -25.47 7.65 0.20
N PRO A 35 -24.98 6.68 0.99
CA PRO A 35 -25.42 6.53 2.36
C PRO A 35 -25.00 7.73 3.22
N LYS A 36 -25.83 8.11 4.18
CA LYS A 36 -25.53 9.22 5.12
C LYS A 36 -24.31 8.94 6.01
N ALA A 37 -24.02 7.67 6.26
CA ALA A 37 -22.86 7.21 7.01
C ALA A 37 -22.37 5.90 6.39
N PHE A 38 -21.06 5.75 6.32
CA PHE A 38 -20.43 4.58 5.73
C PHE A 38 -19.11 4.28 6.45
N ASP A 39 -18.89 3.01 6.77
CA ASP A 39 -17.68 2.56 7.44
C ASP A 39 -17.29 1.18 6.91
N TRP A 40 -16.15 1.09 6.21
CA TRP A 40 -15.63 -0.19 5.72
C TRP A 40 -15.29 -1.17 6.85
N ARG A 41 -15.14 -0.69 8.10
CA ARG A 41 -14.98 -1.55 9.28
C ARG A 41 -16.25 -2.33 9.62
N ASN A 42 -17.40 -1.90 9.11
CA ASN A 42 -18.68 -2.57 9.30
C ASN A 42 -19.64 -2.31 8.12
N VAL A 43 -19.55 -3.16 7.11
CA VAL A 43 -20.54 -3.24 6.03
C VAL A 43 -21.35 -4.52 6.26
N ASP A 44 -22.59 -4.37 6.71
CA ASP A 44 -23.52 -5.47 7.03
C ASP A 44 -22.92 -6.52 7.99
N GLY A 45 -22.23 -6.07 9.03
CA GLY A 45 -21.57 -6.94 10.03
C GLY A 45 -20.20 -7.47 9.61
N THR A 46 -19.72 -7.11 8.42
CA THR A 46 -18.41 -7.55 7.90
C THR A 46 -17.39 -6.42 7.95
N ASN A 47 -16.20 -6.71 8.49
CA ASN A 47 -15.07 -5.79 8.49
C ASN A 47 -14.17 -6.02 7.27
N TYR A 48 -14.00 -4.98 6.45
CA TYR A 48 -13.18 -5.00 5.23
C TYR A 48 -11.83 -4.30 5.37
N ILE A 49 -11.51 -3.75 6.54
CA ILE A 49 -10.22 -3.13 6.82
C ILE A 49 -9.24 -4.19 7.32
N THR A 50 -8.01 -4.12 6.83
CA THR A 50 -6.88 -4.96 7.24
C THR A 50 -6.22 -4.44 8.53
N PRO A 51 -5.41 -5.27 9.22
CA PRO A 51 -4.80 -4.87 10.48
C PRO A 51 -3.98 -3.58 10.39
N VAL A 52 -4.04 -2.77 11.46
CA VAL A 52 -3.22 -1.57 11.60
C VAL A 52 -1.77 -1.98 11.88
N LEU A 53 -0.83 -1.37 11.15
CA LEU A 53 0.61 -1.64 11.28
C LEU A 53 1.36 -0.41 11.81
N ASN A 54 2.59 -0.63 12.29
CA ASN A 54 3.44 0.42 12.85
C ASN A 54 4.66 0.67 11.96
N GLN A 55 4.73 1.85 11.36
CA GLN A 55 5.82 2.23 10.47
C GLN A 55 7.17 2.47 11.18
N HIS A 56 7.15 2.78 12.48
CA HIS A 56 8.31 3.17 13.27
C HIS A 56 8.98 2.00 14.01
N ALA A 57 8.55 0.76 13.75
CA ALA A 57 9.12 -0.43 14.35
C ALA A 57 9.75 -1.32 13.25
N PRO A 58 10.92 -1.94 13.50
CA PRO A 58 11.74 -1.87 14.73
C PRO A 58 12.57 -0.58 14.88
N ARG A 59 12.54 0.31 13.88
CA ARG A 59 13.27 1.59 13.88
C ARG A 59 12.44 2.66 13.17
N TYR A 60 12.82 3.93 13.37
CA TYR A 60 12.17 5.03 12.66
C TYR A 60 12.37 4.91 11.14
N CYS A 61 11.27 5.04 10.40
CA CYS A 61 11.23 5.17 8.95
C CYS A 61 10.00 6.01 8.60
N GLY A 62 10.18 7.06 7.81
CA GLY A 62 9.14 7.99 7.33
C GLY A 62 8.26 7.40 6.21
N SER A 63 7.86 6.15 6.34
CA SER A 63 7.13 5.36 5.33
C SER A 63 5.60 5.45 5.47
N CYS A 64 5.06 6.61 5.86
CA CYS A 64 3.62 6.80 5.99
C CYS A 64 2.89 6.65 4.64
N TRP A 65 3.49 7.20 3.57
CA TRP A 65 3.05 7.07 2.18
C TRP A 65 2.91 5.60 1.76
N LEU A 66 3.87 4.76 2.16
CA LEU A 66 3.91 3.34 1.87
C LEU A 66 2.82 2.57 2.63
N HIS A 67 2.66 2.85 3.92
CA HIS A 67 1.63 2.21 4.73
C HIS A 67 0.22 2.59 4.27
N ALA A 68 0.00 3.86 3.92
CA ALA A 68 -1.27 4.34 3.40
C ALA A 68 -1.59 3.71 2.03
N GLY A 69 -0.67 3.79 1.07
CA GLY A 69 -0.85 3.24 -0.27
C GLY A 69 -1.10 1.73 -0.26
N VAL A 70 -0.25 0.96 0.42
CA VAL A 70 -0.41 -0.50 0.50
C VAL A 70 -1.62 -0.89 1.36
N GLY A 71 -1.95 -0.13 2.41
CA GLY A 71 -3.16 -0.33 3.20
C GLY A 71 -4.44 -0.24 2.36
N VAL A 72 -4.56 0.80 1.53
CA VAL A 72 -5.69 0.95 0.60
C VAL A 72 -5.78 -0.22 -0.38
N LEU A 73 -4.63 -0.70 -0.90
CA LEU A 73 -4.62 -1.87 -1.79
C LEU A 73 -5.10 -3.14 -1.09
N ASN A 74 -4.62 -3.41 0.13
CA ASN A 74 -5.04 -4.56 0.92
C ASN A 74 -6.55 -4.54 1.22
N ASP A 75 -7.07 -3.39 1.67
CA ASP A 75 -8.50 -3.24 1.96
C ASP A 75 -9.35 -3.44 0.70
N ARG A 76 -8.91 -2.89 -0.44
CA ARG A 76 -9.58 -3.10 -1.73
C ARG A 76 -9.52 -4.55 -2.22
N LEU A 77 -8.43 -5.27 -1.97
CA LEU A 77 -8.35 -6.71 -2.22
C LEU A 77 -9.34 -7.47 -1.34
N LYS A 78 -9.44 -7.11 -0.06
CA LYS A 78 -10.39 -7.71 0.88
C LYS A 78 -11.85 -7.45 0.47
N ILE A 79 -12.17 -6.24 -0.01
CA ILE A 79 -13.48 -5.89 -0.59
C ILE A 79 -13.76 -6.73 -1.83
N ALA A 80 -12.83 -6.76 -2.79
CA ALA A 80 -12.98 -7.51 -4.04
C ALA A 80 -13.18 -9.02 -3.79
N ARG A 81 -12.55 -9.55 -2.74
CA ARG A 81 -12.66 -10.95 -2.32
C ARG A 81 -13.78 -11.21 -1.32
N LYS A 82 -14.66 -10.24 -1.04
CA LYS A 82 -15.81 -10.38 -0.12
C LYS A 82 -15.40 -10.92 1.26
N ALA A 83 -14.27 -10.41 1.78
CA ALA A 83 -13.67 -10.81 3.06
C ALA A 83 -13.43 -12.33 3.22
N GLN A 84 -13.29 -13.08 2.11
CA GLN A 84 -13.02 -14.51 2.15
C GLN A 84 -11.57 -14.81 2.54
N TRP A 85 -11.38 -15.89 3.29
CA TRP A 85 -10.05 -16.39 3.66
C TRP A 85 -9.25 -16.84 2.43
N PRO A 86 -7.91 -16.73 2.41
CA PRO A 86 -7.06 -16.03 3.39
C PRO A 86 -7.18 -14.51 3.31
N GLU A 87 -6.90 -13.78 4.40
CA GLU A 87 -6.68 -12.34 4.30
C GLU A 87 -5.32 -12.09 3.63
N VAL A 88 -5.30 -11.29 2.56
CA VAL A 88 -4.08 -11.02 1.79
C VAL A 88 -3.44 -9.75 2.32
N MET A 89 -2.14 -9.83 2.65
CA MET A 89 -1.33 -8.70 3.06
C MET A 89 -0.20 -8.54 2.07
N LEU A 90 -0.11 -7.40 1.40
CA LEU A 90 0.96 -7.12 0.44
C LEU A 90 2.26 -6.70 1.14
N ALA A 91 3.39 -7.16 0.61
CA ALA A 91 4.74 -6.92 1.11
C ALA A 91 5.19 -5.47 0.92
N ARG A 92 4.94 -4.63 1.93
CA ARG A 92 5.35 -3.22 1.94
C ARG A 92 6.86 -3.07 1.77
N GLN A 93 7.62 -3.99 2.35
CA GLN A 93 9.07 -3.98 2.30
C GLN A 93 9.60 -4.08 0.86
N VAL A 94 8.91 -4.80 -0.02
CA VAL A 94 9.32 -4.92 -1.44
C VAL A 94 9.19 -3.59 -2.15
N VAL A 95 8.11 -2.84 -1.89
CA VAL A 95 7.96 -1.48 -2.45
C VAL A 95 9.01 -0.54 -1.87
N LEU A 96 9.35 -0.65 -0.59
CA LEU A 96 10.44 0.15 0.00
C LEU A 96 11.82 -0.18 -0.61
N ASN A 97 12.08 -1.47 -0.89
CA ASN A 97 13.34 -1.92 -1.47
C ASN A 97 13.48 -1.58 -2.96
N CYS A 98 12.38 -1.69 -3.72
CA CYS A 98 12.41 -1.66 -5.18
C CYS A 98 11.68 -0.48 -5.82
N GLY A 99 10.92 0.28 -5.04
CA GLY A 99 10.10 1.40 -5.51
C GLY A 99 10.71 2.77 -5.23
N GLY A 100 11.98 2.86 -4.82
CA GLY A 100 12.63 4.12 -4.41
C GLY A 100 12.42 5.29 -5.37
N GLU A 101 12.72 5.08 -6.65
CA GLU A 101 12.63 6.10 -7.72
C GLU A 101 11.19 6.41 -8.16
N ILE A 102 10.20 5.60 -7.75
CA ILE A 102 8.81 5.72 -8.17
C ILE A 102 7.94 6.25 -7.03
N ALA A 103 8.16 5.75 -5.82
CA ALA A 103 7.24 5.91 -4.71
C ALA A 103 7.89 6.51 -3.47
N GLY A 104 9.19 6.27 -3.24
CA GLY A 104 9.97 6.94 -2.20
C GLY A 104 10.76 6.01 -1.27
N SER A 105 11.23 6.58 -0.16
CA SER A 105 12.15 5.97 0.79
C SER A 105 11.70 6.17 2.26
N CYS A 106 12.55 5.86 3.23
CA CYS A 106 12.32 6.20 4.64
C CYS A 106 12.40 7.71 4.93
N ASP A 107 12.84 8.53 3.97
CA ASP A 107 12.85 9.99 4.10
C ASP A 107 11.61 10.68 3.54
N GLY A 108 10.67 9.90 2.98
CA GLY A 108 9.42 10.39 2.43
C GLY A 108 9.07 9.77 1.08
N GLY A 109 7.86 10.03 0.60
CA GLY A 109 7.32 9.40 -0.59
C GLY A 109 5.89 9.81 -0.93
N THR A 110 5.36 9.19 -1.98
CA THR A 110 4.00 9.40 -2.50
C THR A 110 3.23 8.08 -2.51
N ASP A 111 2.00 8.11 -1.99
CA ASP A 111 1.07 6.97 -2.03
C ASP A 111 0.62 6.67 -3.47
N TYR A 112 0.55 7.68 -4.33
CA TYR A 112 0.29 7.48 -5.76
C TYR A 112 1.38 6.64 -6.44
N GLY A 113 2.65 6.87 -6.08
CA GLY A 113 3.77 6.06 -6.55
C GLY A 113 3.66 4.59 -6.16
N VAL A 114 3.04 4.27 -5.02
CA VAL A 114 2.74 2.87 -4.65
C VAL A 114 1.76 2.26 -5.65
N PHE A 115 0.72 2.98 -6.05
CA PHE A 115 -0.25 2.50 -7.04
C PHE A 115 0.38 2.35 -8.42
N VAL A 116 1.25 3.28 -8.82
CA VAL A 116 2.04 3.19 -10.04
C VAL A 116 2.93 1.94 -10.01
N TYR A 117 3.72 1.76 -8.95
CA TYR A 117 4.58 0.60 -8.77
C TYR A 117 3.79 -0.71 -8.85
N ALA A 118 2.68 -0.80 -8.11
CA ALA A 118 1.81 -1.97 -8.13
C ALA A 118 1.24 -2.25 -9.52
N SER A 119 0.93 -1.23 -10.31
CA SER A 119 0.40 -1.40 -11.67
C SER A 119 1.45 -1.88 -12.68
N LEU A 120 2.73 -1.51 -12.48
CA LEU A 120 3.83 -1.86 -13.36
C LEU A 120 4.48 -3.21 -13.02
N TYR A 121 4.65 -3.50 -11.73
CA TYR A 121 5.46 -4.63 -11.26
C TYR A 121 4.68 -5.64 -10.41
N GLY A 122 3.51 -5.24 -9.87
CA GLY A 122 2.84 -5.99 -8.82
C GLY A 122 3.54 -5.89 -7.46
N ILE A 123 2.89 -6.39 -6.42
CA ILE A 123 3.46 -6.49 -5.07
C ILE A 123 3.18 -7.93 -4.56
N PRO A 124 4.18 -8.67 -4.07
CA PRO A 124 3.95 -10.02 -3.56
C PRO A 124 3.28 -9.98 -2.17
N ASP A 125 2.93 -11.16 -1.65
CA ASP A 125 2.42 -11.31 -0.28
C ASP A 125 3.51 -11.00 0.76
N ASP A 126 3.13 -10.47 1.92
CA ASP A 126 4.02 -10.03 3.01
C ASP A 126 4.88 -11.16 3.57
N SER A 127 4.48 -12.42 3.36
CA SER A 127 5.34 -13.59 3.64
C SER A 127 6.61 -13.65 2.80
N CYS A 128 6.68 -12.97 1.65
CA CYS A 128 7.91 -12.87 0.85
C CYS A 128 8.97 -12.00 1.53
N GLN A 129 8.55 -10.92 2.18
CA GLN A 129 9.42 -9.95 2.84
C GLN A 129 8.65 -9.17 3.91
N GLY A 130 8.82 -9.56 5.17
CA GLY A 130 8.26 -8.83 6.30
C GLY A 130 8.89 -7.44 6.44
N TYR A 131 8.08 -6.48 6.90
CA TYR A 131 8.53 -5.10 7.08
C TYR A 131 9.60 -4.96 8.17
N ILE A 132 10.73 -4.32 7.84
CA ILE A 132 11.88 -4.11 8.75
C ILE A 132 12.23 -2.62 8.97
N ALA A 133 11.41 -1.71 8.44
CA ALA A 133 11.58 -0.25 8.55
C ALA A 133 12.98 0.23 8.13
N LYS A 134 13.51 -0.32 7.05
CA LYS A 134 14.83 0.02 6.50
C LYS A 134 14.84 -0.22 5.00
N GLU A 135 15.46 0.67 4.25
CA GLU A 135 15.77 0.45 2.84
C GLU A 135 16.80 -0.68 2.66
N GLN A 136 16.55 -1.55 1.70
CA GLN A 136 17.48 -2.57 1.24
C GLN A 136 17.66 -2.48 -0.27
N GLU A 137 18.68 -3.17 -0.78
CA GLU A 137 18.89 -3.30 -2.21
C GLU A 137 17.72 -4.04 -2.88
N CYS A 138 17.32 -3.59 -4.06
CA CYS A 138 16.35 -4.31 -4.88
C CYS A 138 17.02 -5.49 -5.63
N ASN A 139 17.02 -6.68 -5.01
CA ASN A 139 17.45 -7.93 -5.63
C ASN A 139 16.42 -9.04 -5.36
N ASP A 140 16.60 -10.22 -5.97
CA ASP A 140 15.60 -11.29 -5.89
C ASP A 140 15.34 -11.76 -4.45
N ILE A 141 16.39 -11.83 -3.63
CA ILE A 141 16.27 -12.16 -2.20
C ILE A 141 15.40 -11.13 -1.48
N HIS A 142 15.61 -9.84 -1.72
CA HIS A 142 14.85 -8.75 -1.11
C HIS A 142 13.50 -8.47 -1.78
N LYS A 143 13.12 -9.23 -2.82
CA LYS A 143 11.76 -9.27 -3.38
C LYS A 143 10.95 -10.42 -2.79
N CYS A 144 11.56 -11.60 -2.65
CA CYS A 144 10.94 -12.73 -1.97
C CYS A 144 12.01 -13.71 -1.52
N ILE A 145 12.05 -14.03 -0.22
CA ILE A 145 12.89 -15.09 0.32
C ILE A 145 12.08 -15.97 1.25
N ASN A 146 12.37 -17.27 1.21
CA ASN A 146 12.06 -18.18 2.29
C ASN A 146 13.37 -18.75 2.84
N CYS A 147 13.51 -18.77 4.17
CA CYS A 147 14.66 -19.41 4.80
C CYS A 147 14.29 -20.88 5.06
N ASP A 148 14.73 -21.78 4.19
CA ASP A 148 14.64 -23.20 4.49
C ASP A 148 15.55 -23.53 5.70
N PRO A 149 15.10 -24.33 6.68
CA PRO A 149 15.99 -24.79 7.73
C PRO A 149 17.17 -25.56 7.09
N PRO A 150 18.38 -25.47 7.66
CA PRO A 150 19.49 -26.28 7.19
C PRO A 150 19.08 -27.75 7.19
N ARG A 151 19.30 -28.43 6.06
CA ARG A 151 19.08 -29.88 5.92
C ARG A 151 20.04 -30.69 6.77
#